data_AF-A5B3V4-F1
#
_entry.id   AF-A5B3V4-F1
#
_cell.length_a   1.000
_cell.length_b   1.000
_cell.length_c   1.000
_cell.angle_alpha   90.00
_cell.angle_beta   90.00
_cell.angle_gamma   90.00
#
_symmetry.space_group_name_H-M   'P 1'
#
loop_
_entity.id
_entity.type
_entity.pdbx_description
1 polymer ?
#
loop_
_entity_poly.entity_id
_entity_poly.type
_entity_poly.pdbx_seq_one_letter_code
_entity_poly.pdbx_strand_id
1 'polypeptide(L)'
;MEARLAKVELAMADTREGVDLIEQGMEKGLEDLREQIQDLREGVLGSQVQPVSHEEFMSFQDKVTTMFANQEIRQELAIYKTTVSARVMATHEAPRVEVPKPHTFSGKRDAKELDNFLWHMERYFEAIALMDEGTQVRTTNLYLTDNATLWWRQRFADIERRTSTIDTWDAFKREIKRQFYPEDMAYLARKSLKRLKHTGSIHEYVKEFSTLMLEIPNMVEDA
;
A
#
# COMPACT_ATOMS: atom_id res chain seq x y z
N MET A 1 34.47 18.81 -6.98
CA MET A 1 33.32 19.43 -6.28
C MET A 1 32.94 20.74 -6.94
N GLU A 2 33.91 21.59 -7.30
CA GLU A 2 33.74 22.88 -7.98
C GLU A 2 32.95 22.85 -9.30
N ALA A 3 33.21 21.89 -10.19
CA ALA A 3 32.50 21.79 -11.47
C ALA A 3 30.98 21.51 -11.35
N ARG A 4 30.54 20.95 -10.21
CA ARG A 4 29.10 20.78 -9.92
C ARG A 4 28.49 22.05 -9.34
N LEU A 5 29.26 22.83 -8.59
CA LEU A 5 28.84 24.12 -8.03
C LEU A 5 28.61 25.15 -9.14
N ALA A 6 29.55 25.28 -10.08
CA ALA A 6 29.45 26.22 -11.20
C ALA A 6 28.23 25.95 -12.11
N LYS A 7 27.84 24.68 -12.29
CA LYS A 7 26.62 24.32 -13.05
C LYS A 7 25.33 24.69 -12.32
N VAL A 8 25.34 24.61 -11.00
CA VAL A 8 24.19 25.01 -10.17
C VAL A 8 24.06 26.52 -10.18
N GLU A 9 25.16 27.27 -10.08
CA GLU A 9 25.16 28.74 -10.19
C GLU A 9 24.65 29.22 -11.54
N LEU A 10 25.07 28.60 -12.64
CA LEU A 10 24.58 28.91 -13.98
C LEU A 10 23.07 28.62 -14.11
N ALA A 11 22.60 27.46 -13.66
CA ALA A 11 21.19 27.11 -13.71
C ALA A 11 20.32 28.05 -12.85
N MET A 12 20.85 28.55 -11.73
CA MET A 12 20.17 29.55 -10.88
C MET A 12 20.14 30.94 -11.54
N ALA A 13 21.17 31.31 -12.29
CA ALA A 13 21.18 32.55 -13.06
C ALA A 13 20.15 32.52 -14.20
N ASP A 14 20.11 31.43 -14.97
CA ASP A 14 19.16 31.25 -16.07
C ASP A 14 17.70 31.24 -15.58
N THR A 15 17.45 30.62 -14.42
CA THR A 15 16.10 30.63 -13.82
C THR A 15 15.71 32.00 -13.30
N ARG A 16 16.66 32.79 -12.78
CA ARG A 16 16.40 34.16 -12.33
C ARG A 16 16.06 35.08 -13.51
N GLU A 17 16.83 35.00 -14.59
CA GLU A 17 16.56 35.77 -15.82
C GLU A 17 15.19 35.42 -16.43
N GLY A 18 14.82 34.13 -16.40
CA GLY A 18 13.48 33.70 -16.82
C GLY A 18 12.34 34.28 -15.98
N VAL A 19 12.55 34.43 -14.67
CA VAL A 19 11.57 35.04 -13.76
C VAL A 19 11.45 36.55 -14.02
N ASP A 20 12.57 37.24 -14.19
CA ASP A 20 12.60 38.69 -14.45
C ASP A 20 11.86 39.03 -15.77
N LEU A 21 12.03 38.21 -16.82
CA LEU A 21 11.29 38.35 -18.09
C LEU A 21 9.78 38.15 -17.95
N ILE A 22 9.36 37.23 -17.08
CA ILE A 22 7.94 36.98 -16.81
C ILE A 22 7.33 38.17 -16.04
N GLU A 23 8.04 38.67 -15.02
CA GLU A 23 7.59 39.82 -14.23
C GLU A 23 7.42 41.06 -15.11
N GLN A 24 8.41 41.35 -15.96
CA GLN A 24 8.37 42.49 -16.87
C GLN A 24 7.27 42.35 -17.93
N GLY A 25 7.03 41.14 -18.44
CA GLY A 25 5.92 40.86 -19.35
C GLY A 25 4.55 41.08 -18.70
N MET A 26 4.44 40.74 -17.41
CA MET A 26 3.20 40.90 -16.64
C MET A 26 2.93 42.37 -16.32
N GLU A 27 3.96 43.13 -15.93
CA GLU A 27 3.85 44.56 -15.65
C GLU A 27 3.40 45.35 -16.89
N LYS A 28 4.02 45.06 -18.04
CA LYS A 28 3.61 45.65 -19.32
C LYS A 28 2.16 45.32 -19.68
N GLY A 29 1.73 44.07 -19.51
CA GLY A 29 0.35 43.66 -19.79
C GLY A 29 -0.68 44.36 -18.89
N LEU A 30 -0.30 44.68 -17.65
CA LEU A 30 -1.14 45.46 -16.73
C LEU A 30 -1.21 46.94 -17.11
N GLU A 31 -0.11 47.51 -17.62
CA GLU A 31 -0.07 48.87 -18.13
C GLU A 31 -0.97 49.04 -19.37
N ASP A 32 -0.86 48.13 -20.34
CA ASP A 32 -1.69 48.13 -21.55
C ASP A 32 -3.19 47.99 -21.21
N LEU A 33 -3.52 47.16 -20.21
CA LEU A 33 -4.90 47.00 -19.75
C LEU A 33 -5.42 48.27 -19.05
N ARG A 34 -4.55 48.96 -18.30
CA ARG A 34 -4.89 50.23 -17.64
C ARG A 34 -5.21 51.31 -18.67
N GLU A 35 -4.40 51.44 -19.71
CA GLU A 35 -4.66 52.37 -20.81
C GLU A 35 -5.98 52.06 -21.51
N GLN A 36 -6.25 50.79 -21.83
CA GLN A 36 -7.53 50.41 -22.46
C GLN A 36 -8.76 50.74 -21.60
N ILE A 37 -8.67 50.55 -20.27
CA ILE A 37 -9.75 50.92 -19.35
C ILE A 37 -9.95 52.43 -19.32
N GLN A 38 -8.86 53.19 -19.38
CA GLN A 38 -8.92 54.64 -19.36
C GLN A 38 -9.49 55.21 -20.67
N ASP A 39 -9.09 54.68 -21.82
CA ASP A 39 -9.66 55.00 -23.13
C ASP A 39 -11.16 54.68 -23.17
N LEU A 40 -11.58 53.52 -22.64
CA LEU A 40 -12.99 53.15 -22.58
C LEU A 40 -13.79 54.13 -21.69
N ARG A 41 -13.20 54.54 -20.56
CA ARG A 41 -13.81 55.50 -19.62
C ARG A 41 -13.96 56.87 -20.26
N GLU A 42 -12.96 57.35 -21.01
CA GLU A 42 -13.01 58.63 -21.71
C GLU A 42 -14.00 58.60 -22.88
N GLY A 43 -14.09 57.48 -23.61
CA GLY A 43 -15.09 57.26 -24.66
C GLY A 43 -16.54 57.27 -24.14
N VAL A 44 -16.77 56.75 -22.93
CA VAL A 44 -18.07 56.82 -22.25
C VAL A 44 -18.39 58.25 -21.76
N LEU A 45 -17.38 59.01 -21.31
CA LEU A 45 -17.55 60.41 -20.88
C LEU A 45 -17.79 61.39 -22.04
N GLY A 46 -17.33 61.08 -23.25
CA GLY A 46 -17.52 61.90 -24.45
C GLY A 46 -18.85 61.70 -25.19
N SER A 47 -19.62 60.67 -24.83
CA SER A 47 -20.87 60.33 -25.49
C SER A 47 -22.06 60.77 -24.65
N GLN A 48 -22.98 61.55 -25.22
CA GLN A 48 -24.26 61.87 -24.60
C GLN A 48 -25.06 60.56 -24.42
N VAL A 49 -25.02 59.99 -23.21
CA VAL A 49 -25.59 58.67 -22.91
C VAL A 49 -27.11 58.73 -23.07
N GLN A 50 -27.63 58.05 -24.09
CA GLN A 50 -29.05 57.68 -24.14
C GLN A 50 -29.39 56.80 -22.93
N PRO A 51 -30.52 57.02 -22.24
CA PRO A 51 -30.91 56.14 -21.14
C PRO A 51 -31.15 54.74 -21.71
N VAL A 52 -30.26 53.80 -21.36
CA VAL A 52 -30.41 52.37 -21.59
C VAL A 52 -31.75 51.94 -20.98
N SER A 53 -32.52 51.10 -21.68
CA SER A 53 -33.81 50.67 -21.16
C SER A 53 -33.62 49.94 -19.81
N HIS A 54 -34.58 50.07 -18.91
CA HIS A 54 -34.48 49.43 -17.59
C HIS A 54 -34.25 47.91 -17.70
N GLU A 55 -34.82 47.27 -18.72
CA GLU A 55 -34.62 45.84 -18.99
C GLU A 55 -33.17 45.50 -19.36
N GLU A 56 -32.52 46.31 -20.20
CA GLU A 56 -31.11 46.13 -20.56
C GLU A 56 -30.18 46.37 -19.37
N PHE A 57 -30.50 47.36 -18.52
CA PHE A 57 -29.75 47.61 -17.28
C PHE A 57 -29.87 46.43 -16.30
N MET A 58 -31.08 45.89 -16.11
CA MET A 58 -31.30 44.74 -15.25
C MET A 58 -30.63 43.47 -15.81
N SER A 59 -30.68 43.26 -17.13
CA SER A 59 -29.96 42.15 -17.78
C SER A 59 -28.44 42.27 -17.62
N PHE A 60 -27.90 43.49 -17.69
CA PHE A 60 -26.49 43.74 -17.44
C PHE A 60 -26.11 43.46 -15.97
N GLN A 61 -26.91 43.91 -15.01
CA GLN A 61 -26.68 43.60 -13.59
C GLN A 61 -26.73 42.09 -13.31
N ASP A 62 -27.66 41.35 -13.91
CA ASP A 62 -27.76 39.90 -13.76
C ASP A 62 -26.54 39.18 -14.34
N LYS A 63 -26.07 39.59 -15.53
CA LYS A 63 -24.83 39.06 -16.14
C LYS A 63 -23.59 39.34 -15.28
N VAL A 64 -23.50 40.54 -14.71
CA VAL A 64 -22.38 40.90 -13.82
C VAL A 64 -22.43 40.07 -12.54
N THR A 65 -23.60 39.90 -11.93
CA THR A 65 -23.79 39.10 -10.71
C THR A 65 -23.45 37.63 -10.95
N THR A 66 -23.89 37.06 -12.08
CA THR A 66 -23.58 35.68 -12.46
C THR A 66 -22.10 35.49 -12.80
N MET A 67 -21.42 36.49 -13.38
CA MET A 67 -19.96 36.44 -13.57
C MET A 67 -19.21 36.39 -12.24
N PHE A 68 -19.58 37.24 -11.27
CA PHE A 68 -18.96 37.23 -9.93
C PHE A 68 -19.18 35.89 -9.22
N ALA A 69 -20.41 35.35 -9.24
CA ALA A 69 -20.71 34.05 -8.64
C ALA A 69 -19.92 32.90 -9.32
N ASN A 70 -19.80 32.91 -10.65
CA ASN A 70 -19.01 31.92 -11.38
C ASN A 70 -17.51 31.99 -11.04
N GLN A 71 -16.98 33.19 -10.77
CA GLN A 71 -15.58 33.38 -10.39
C GLN A 71 -15.30 32.86 -8.97
N GLU A 72 -16.22 33.07 -8.04
CA GLU A 72 -16.14 32.54 -6.67
C GLU A 72 -16.18 30.99 -6.68
N ILE A 73 -17.10 30.39 -7.43
CA ILE A 73 -17.16 28.92 -7.63
C ILE A 73 -15.85 28.37 -8.22
N ARG A 74 -15.22 29.09 -9.16
CA ARG A 74 -13.93 28.68 -9.73
C ARG A 74 -12.81 28.71 -8.70
N GLN A 75 -12.80 29.70 -7.80
CA GLN A 75 -11.82 29.78 -6.72
C GLN A 75 -12.00 28.65 -5.70
N GLU A 76 -13.23 28.37 -5.28
CA GLU A 76 -13.53 27.24 -4.39
C GLU A 76 -13.14 25.90 -5.02
N LEU A 77 -13.43 25.70 -6.31
CA LEU A 77 -13.05 24.50 -7.04
C LEU A 77 -11.53 24.34 -7.13
N ALA A 78 -10.78 25.44 -7.28
CA ALA A 78 -9.32 25.43 -7.29
C ALA A 78 -8.74 25.02 -5.92
N ILE A 79 -9.32 25.51 -4.82
CA ILE A 79 -8.94 25.11 -3.46
C ILE A 79 -9.25 23.63 -3.24
N TYR A 80 -10.45 23.18 -3.63
CA TYR A 80 -10.84 21.78 -3.52
C TYR A 80 -9.91 20.89 -4.33
N LYS A 81 -9.61 21.24 -5.59
CA LYS A 81 -8.69 20.50 -6.46
C LYS A 81 -7.27 20.45 -5.88
N THR A 82 -6.80 21.54 -5.29
CA THR A 82 -5.48 21.61 -4.65
C THR A 82 -5.44 20.76 -3.39
N THR A 83 -6.48 20.82 -2.55
CA THR A 83 -6.58 20.02 -1.33
C THR A 83 -6.69 18.53 -1.63
N VAL A 84 -7.48 18.17 -2.64
CA VAL A 84 -7.59 16.78 -3.12
C VAL A 84 -6.28 16.30 -3.73
N SER A 85 -5.62 17.11 -4.56
CA SER A 85 -4.32 16.76 -5.14
C SER A 85 -3.24 16.62 -4.07
N ALA A 86 -3.20 17.53 -3.09
CA ALA A 86 -2.28 17.45 -1.96
C ALA A 86 -2.56 16.22 -1.09
N ARG A 87 -3.82 15.86 -0.87
CA ARG A 87 -4.19 14.61 -0.18
C ARG A 87 -3.75 13.38 -0.96
N VAL A 88 -3.93 13.37 -2.28
CA VAL A 88 -3.49 12.28 -3.18
C VAL A 88 -1.95 12.17 -3.19
N MET A 89 -1.24 13.29 -3.16
CA MET A 89 0.22 13.33 -3.07
C MET A 89 0.74 12.92 -1.68
N ALA A 90 0.03 13.29 -0.60
CA ALA A 90 0.34 12.84 0.76
C ALA A 90 0.07 11.34 0.95
N THR A 91 -0.79 10.74 0.12
CA THR A 91 -0.99 9.28 0.01
C THR A 91 -0.10 8.62 -1.03
N HIS A 92 0.95 9.26 -1.52
CA HIS A 92 2.01 8.54 -2.24
C HIS A 92 2.75 7.68 -1.22
N GLU A 93 2.14 6.55 -0.86
CA GLU A 93 2.78 5.51 -0.11
C GLU A 93 4.10 5.19 -0.78
N ALA A 94 5.14 5.06 0.06
CA ALA A 94 6.43 4.54 -0.37
C ALA A 94 6.21 3.31 -1.26
N PRO A 95 7.10 3.03 -2.24
CA PRO A 95 6.94 1.90 -3.15
C PRO A 95 6.60 0.67 -2.32
N ARG A 96 5.33 0.25 -2.35
CA ARG A 96 4.87 -0.86 -1.52
C ARG A 96 5.59 -2.07 -2.08
N VAL A 97 6.57 -2.56 -1.34
CA VAL A 97 7.25 -3.81 -1.66
C VAL A 97 6.15 -4.84 -1.80
N GLU A 98 5.98 -5.38 -3.02
CA GLU A 98 5.01 -6.45 -3.24
C GLU A 98 5.43 -7.62 -2.35
N VAL A 99 4.65 -7.86 -1.29
CA VAL A 99 4.92 -8.95 -0.37
C VAL A 99 4.69 -10.25 -1.14
N PRO A 100 5.71 -11.13 -1.27
CA PRO A 100 5.54 -12.40 -1.95
C PRO A 100 4.43 -13.21 -1.29
N LYS A 101 3.56 -13.81 -2.10
CA LYS A 101 2.46 -14.65 -1.59
C LYS A 101 3.03 -15.88 -0.90
N PRO A 102 2.50 -16.28 0.28
CA PRO A 102 2.90 -17.48 0.97
C PRO A 102 2.68 -18.74 0.13
N HIS A 103 3.50 -19.76 0.41
CA HIS A 103 3.30 -21.09 -0.15
C HIS A 103 2.02 -21.74 0.42
N THR A 104 1.37 -22.55 -0.41
CA THR A 104 0.18 -23.31 -0.01
C THR A 104 0.54 -24.55 0.80
N PHE A 105 -0.36 -24.98 1.69
CA PHE A 105 -0.21 -26.19 2.48
C PHE A 105 -1.21 -27.27 2.05
N SER A 106 -0.70 -28.42 1.60
CA SER A 106 -1.49 -29.54 1.07
C SER A 106 -2.13 -30.44 2.14
N GLY A 107 -1.74 -30.29 3.40
CA GLY A 107 -2.14 -31.23 4.45
C GLY A 107 -1.26 -32.48 4.51
N LYS A 108 -0.04 -32.43 3.97
CA LYS A 108 0.96 -33.47 4.22
C LYS A 108 1.26 -33.53 5.72
N ARG A 109 1.28 -34.74 6.30
CA ARG A 109 1.64 -34.95 7.72
C ARG A 109 3.15 -34.88 7.90
N ASP A 110 3.68 -33.68 7.72
CA ASP A 110 5.10 -33.36 7.79
C ASP A 110 5.24 -32.11 8.67
N ALA A 111 5.84 -32.28 9.85
CA ALA A 111 5.97 -31.19 10.81
C ALA A 111 6.79 -30.03 10.26
N LYS A 112 7.83 -30.31 9.46
CA LYS A 112 8.68 -29.27 8.88
C LYS A 112 7.92 -28.45 7.86
N GLU A 113 7.16 -29.10 6.98
CA GLU A 113 6.31 -28.40 6.01
C GLU A 113 5.27 -27.53 6.71
N LEU A 114 4.61 -28.06 7.75
CA LEU A 114 3.60 -27.34 8.51
C LEU A 114 4.20 -26.16 9.30
N ASP A 115 5.32 -26.35 10.00
CA ASP A 115 5.98 -25.28 10.75
C ASP A 115 6.49 -24.18 9.83
N ASN A 116 7.07 -24.53 8.67
CA ASN A 116 7.45 -23.56 7.65
C ASN A 116 6.24 -22.79 7.10
N PHE A 117 5.12 -23.47 6.85
CA PHE A 117 3.89 -22.83 6.38
C PHE A 117 3.39 -21.79 7.40
N LEU A 118 3.26 -22.18 8.67
CA LEU A 118 2.80 -21.30 9.74
C LEU A 118 3.73 -20.10 9.91
N TRP A 119 5.05 -20.33 9.87
CA TRP A 119 6.04 -19.27 9.97
C TRP A 119 5.94 -18.27 8.81
N HIS A 120 5.81 -18.74 7.56
CA HIS A 120 5.65 -17.86 6.40
C HIS A 120 4.34 -17.06 6.46
N MET A 121 3.25 -17.66 6.94
CA MET A 121 1.98 -16.95 7.14
C MET A 121 2.11 -15.82 8.17
N GLU A 122 2.79 -16.07 9.30
CA GLU A 122 3.05 -15.04 10.30
C GLU A 122 3.91 -13.89 9.74
N ARG A 123 4.97 -14.20 8.99
CA ARG A 123 5.77 -13.17 8.30
C ARG A 123 4.95 -12.38 7.29
N TYR A 124 4.06 -13.05 6.55
CA TYR A 124 3.18 -12.40 5.59
C TYR A 124 2.22 -11.44 6.27
N PHE A 125 1.59 -11.85 7.38
CA PHE A 125 0.69 -10.99 8.15
C PHE A 125 1.39 -9.76 8.71
N GLU A 126 2.60 -9.91 9.23
CA GLU A 126 3.41 -8.77 9.65
C GLU A 126 3.75 -7.83 8.50
N ALA A 127 4.11 -8.37 7.33
CA ALA A 127 4.46 -7.57 6.16
C ALA A 127 3.27 -6.77 5.59
N ILE A 128 2.04 -7.29 5.71
CA ILE A 128 0.82 -6.58 5.30
C ILE A 128 0.11 -5.86 6.46
N ALA A 129 0.73 -5.81 7.65
CA ALA A 129 0.16 -5.26 8.89
C ALA A 129 -1.24 -5.81 9.25
N LEU A 130 -1.50 -7.09 8.98
CA LEU A 130 -2.76 -7.74 9.30
C LEU A 130 -2.78 -8.22 10.75
N MET A 131 -3.40 -7.44 11.62
CA MET A 131 -3.46 -7.70 13.07
C MET A 131 -4.78 -8.33 13.55
N ASP A 132 -5.83 -8.33 12.73
CA ASP A 132 -7.11 -8.96 13.09
C ASP A 132 -7.00 -10.49 12.99
N GLU A 133 -6.97 -11.17 14.14
CA GLU A 133 -6.78 -12.62 14.22
C GLU A 133 -7.85 -13.41 13.44
N GLY A 134 -9.10 -12.96 13.49
CA GLY A 134 -10.18 -13.58 12.72
C GLY A 134 -9.92 -13.51 11.21
N THR A 135 -9.39 -12.38 10.73
CA THR A 135 -8.98 -12.23 9.33
C THR A 135 -7.72 -13.03 9.02
N GLN A 136 -6.75 -13.13 9.93
CA GLN A 136 -5.58 -14.01 9.74
C GLN A 136 -6.01 -15.46 9.51
N VAL A 137 -6.94 -15.99 10.31
CA VAL A 137 -7.50 -17.34 10.12
C VAL A 137 -8.19 -17.45 8.76
N ARG A 138 -9.09 -16.51 8.42
CA ARG A 138 -9.79 -16.49 7.12
C ARG A 138 -8.82 -16.43 5.94
N THR A 139 -7.79 -15.61 6.02
CA THR A 139 -6.76 -15.48 4.98
C THR A 139 -5.95 -16.75 4.85
N THR A 140 -5.54 -17.38 5.96
CA THR A 140 -4.77 -18.64 5.95
C THR A 140 -5.54 -19.76 5.25
N ASN A 141 -6.85 -19.82 5.44
CA ASN A 141 -7.70 -20.83 4.80
C ASN A 141 -7.64 -20.79 3.27
N LEU A 142 -7.36 -19.61 2.69
CA LEU A 142 -7.19 -19.46 1.24
C LEU A 142 -5.93 -20.15 0.71
N TYR A 143 -4.96 -20.42 1.59
CA TYR A 143 -3.69 -21.08 1.27
C TYR A 143 -3.67 -22.57 1.63
N LEU A 144 -4.79 -23.13 2.12
CA LEU A 144 -4.93 -24.56 2.35
C LEU A 144 -5.40 -25.27 1.07
N THR A 145 -4.71 -26.34 0.68
CA THR A 145 -5.03 -27.17 -0.48
C THR A 145 -5.26 -28.64 -0.08
N ASP A 146 -5.82 -29.43 -1.00
CA ASP A 146 -5.99 -30.88 -0.88
C ASP A 146 -6.59 -31.35 0.46
N ASN A 147 -5.85 -32.15 1.23
CA ASN A 147 -6.30 -32.71 2.50
C ASN A 147 -6.53 -31.63 3.56
N ALA A 148 -5.74 -30.55 3.53
CA ALA A 148 -5.94 -29.43 4.45
C ALA A 148 -7.25 -28.70 4.16
N THR A 149 -7.64 -28.52 2.89
CA THR A 149 -8.94 -27.94 2.54
C THR A 149 -10.10 -28.81 3.03
N LEU A 150 -10.00 -30.14 2.88
CA LEU A 150 -11.03 -31.07 3.34
C LEU A 150 -11.22 -31.01 4.86
N TRP A 151 -10.11 -31.03 5.61
CA TRP A 151 -10.13 -30.86 7.06
C TRP A 151 -10.76 -29.52 7.47
N TRP A 152 -10.40 -28.42 6.81
CA TRP A 152 -10.96 -27.11 7.13
C TRP A 152 -12.47 -27.05 6.86
N ARG A 153 -12.97 -27.67 5.76
CA ARG A 153 -14.41 -27.76 5.49
C ARG A 153 -15.17 -28.48 6.60
N GLN A 154 -14.60 -29.55 7.15
CA GLN A 154 -15.18 -30.25 8.29
C GLN A 154 -15.22 -29.36 9.53
N ARG A 155 -14.12 -28.67 9.85
CA ARG A 155 -14.05 -27.75 10.98
C ARG A 155 -14.95 -26.53 10.85
N PHE A 156 -15.14 -26.02 9.63
CA PHE A 156 -16.05 -24.93 9.37
C PHE A 156 -17.51 -25.33 9.66
N ALA A 157 -17.91 -26.55 9.28
CA ALA A 157 -19.23 -27.08 9.61
C ALA A 157 -19.43 -27.26 11.14
N ASP A 158 -18.39 -27.61 11.89
CA ASP A 158 -18.41 -27.66 13.36
C ASP A 158 -18.62 -26.25 13.96
N ILE A 159 -17.97 -25.23 13.39
CA ILE A 159 -18.13 -23.82 13.82
C ILE A 159 -19.56 -23.32 13.54
N GLU A 160 -20.13 -23.61 12.37
CA GLU A 160 -21.53 -23.27 12.04
C GLU A 160 -22.52 -23.92 13.02
N ARG A 161 -22.23 -25.15 13.47
CA ARG A 161 -23.01 -25.87 14.48
C ARG A 161 -22.74 -25.40 15.91
N ARG A 162 -21.87 -24.39 16.10
CA ARG A 162 -21.41 -23.87 17.39
C ARG A 162 -20.76 -24.93 18.29
N THR A 163 -20.22 -26.00 17.70
CA THR A 163 -19.54 -27.08 18.45
C THR A 163 -18.04 -26.82 18.61
N SER A 164 -17.49 -25.82 17.93
CA SER A 164 -16.08 -25.40 18.05
C SER A 164 -15.93 -23.91 17.70
N THR A 165 -14.93 -23.25 18.28
CA THR A 165 -14.60 -21.85 17.98
C THR A 165 -13.12 -21.76 17.61
N ILE A 166 -12.81 -21.44 16.35
CA ILE A 166 -11.46 -21.17 15.84
C ILE A 166 -11.46 -19.75 15.27
N ASP A 167 -11.46 -18.79 16.17
CA ASP A 167 -11.52 -17.35 15.88
C ASP A 167 -10.18 -16.63 16.14
N THR A 168 -9.27 -17.29 16.85
CA THR A 168 -7.93 -16.80 17.18
C THR A 168 -6.85 -17.53 16.38
N TRP A 169 -5.75 -16.83 16.09
CA TRP A 169 -4.63 -17.41 15.36
C TRP A 169 -3.98 -18.57 16.12
N ASP A 170 -3.88 -18.45 17.44
CA ASP A 170 -3.35 -19.51 18.29
C ASP A 170 -4.26 -20.73 18.36
N ALA A 171 -5.59 -20.56 18.37
CA ALA A 171 -6.51 -21.69 18.28
C ALA A 171 -6.35 -22.43 16.94
N PHE A 172 -6.20 -21.69 15.84
CA PHE A 172 -5.93 -22.28 14.54
C PHE A 172 -4.61 -23.07 14.54
N LYS A 173 -3.51 -22.49 15.02
CA LYS A 173 -2.20 -23.16 15.12
C LYS A 173 -2.28 -24.46 15.92
N ARG A 174 -3.00 -24.47 17.05
CA ARG A 174 -3.19 -25.70 17.85
C ARG A 174 -3.95 -26.77 17.09
N GLU A 175 -5.04 -26.39 16.43
CA GLU A 175 -5.93 -27.33 15.76
C GLU A 175 -5.29 -27.94 14.50
N ILE A 176 -4.60 -27.13 13.70
CA ILE A 176 -3.90 -27.61 12.51
C ILE A 176 -2.70 -28.50 12.88
N LYS A 177 -1.97 -28.16 13.95
CA LYS A 177 -0.92 -29.04 14.49
C LYS A 177 -1.52 -30.34 15.00
N ARG A 178 -2.60 -30.31 15.78
CA ARG A 178 -3.26 -31.54 16.24
C ARG A 178 -3.62 -32.49 15.09
N GLN A 179 -4.02 -31.96 13.94
CA GLN A 179 -4.39 -32.78 12.79
C GLN A 179 -3.19 -33.30 11.99
N PHE A 180 -2.23 -32.42 11.69
CA PHE A 180 -1.19 -32.67 10.69
C PHE A 180 0.21 -32.89 11.27
N TYR A 181 0.43 -32.60 12.56
CA TYR A 181 1.68 -32.96 13.21
C TYR A 181 1.73 -34.49 13.39
N PRO A 182 2.80 -35.16 12.95
CA PRO A 182 3.03 -36.55 13.32
C PRO A 182 3.32 -36.61 14.81
N GLU A 183 2.63 -37.49 15.54
CA GLU A 183 2.70 -37.58 17.00
C GLU A 183 4.11 -37.86 17.56
N ASP A 184 5.07 -38.26 16.73
CA ASP A 184 6.39 -38.67 17.23
C ASP A 184 7.57 -38.27 16.32
N MET A 185 7.59 -37.02 15.86
CA MET A 185 8.70 -36.51 15.02
C MET A 185 10.06 -36.60 15.70
N ALA A 186 10.15 -36.27 16.99
CA ALA A 186 11.40 -36.34 17.74
C ALA A 186 11.89 -37.80 17.88
N TYR A 187 11.01 -38.76 18.15
CA TYR A 187 11.37 -40.17 18.16
C TYR A 187 11.75 -40.68 16.77
N LEU A 188 11.01 -40.31 15.72
CA LEU A 188 11.33 -40.73 14.35
C LEU A 188 12.67 -40.14 13.90
N ALA A 189 12.96 -38.89 14.23
CA ALA A 189 14.25 -38.26 13.96
C ALA A 189 15.37 -38.96 14.76
N ARG A 190 15.18 -39.21 16.07
CA ARG A 190 16.13 -39.96 16.91
C ARG A 190 16.35 -41.40 16.41
N LYS A 191 15.29 -42.08 15.97
CA LYS A 191 15.34 -43.44 15.42
C LYS A 191 16.05 -43.48 14.07
N SER A 192 15.80 -42.49 13.22
CA SER A 192 16.50 -42.33 11.94
C SER A 192 17.97 -42.03 12.15
N LEU A 193 18.32 -41.15 13.11
CA LEU A 193 19.69 -40.85 13.49
C LEU A 193 20.44 -42.10 13.97
N LYS A 194 19.82 -42.92 14.85
CA LYS A 194 20.39 -44.21 15.30
C LYS A 194 20.63 -45.21 14.16
N ARG A 195 19.87 -45.11 13.07
CA ARG A 195 19.94 -46.00 11.90
C ARG A 195 20.76 -45.42 10.75
N LEU A 196 21.13 -44.13 10.81
CA LEU A 196 21.83 -43.44 9.75
C LEU A 196 23.23 -44.04 9.61
N LYS A 197 23.53 -44.60 8.45
CA LYS A 197 24.83 -45.18 8.11
C LYS A 197 25.38 -44.48 6.89
N HIS A 198 26.69 -44.27 6.87
CA HIS A 198 27.37 -43.74 5.69
C HIS A 198 27.53 -44.84 4.65
N THR A 199 26.52 -44.98 3.77
CA THR A 199 26.49 -45.98 2.69
C THR A 199 26.72 -45.39 1.29
N GLY A 200 26.68 -44.06 1.17
CA GLY A 200 26.81 -43.32 -0.10
C GLY A 200 27.88 -42.21 -0.04
N SER A 201 27.60 -41.05 -0.64
CA SER A 201 28.50 -39.90 -0.57
C SER A 201 28.52 -39.27 0.82
N ILE A 202 29.69 -38.76 1.25
CA ILE A 202 29.81 -37.98 2.50
C ILE A 202 28.87 -36.77 2.47
N HIS A 203 28.69 -36.13 1.32
CA HIS A 203 27.85 -34.94 1.19
C HIS A 203 26.37 -35.26 1.48
N GLU A 204 25.83 -36.35 0.94
CA GLU A 204 24.45 -36.78 1.20
C GLU A 204 24.26 -37.18 2.66
N TYR A 205 25.22 -37.93 3.23
CA TYR A 205 25.19 -38.30 4.64
C TYR A 205 25.17 -37.06 5.55
N VAL A 206 26.05 -36.08 5.32
CA VAL A 206 26.11 -34.84 6.11
C VAL A 206 24.83 -34.03 5.97
N LYS A 207 24.23 -33.99 4.78
CA LYS A 207 22.96 -33.30 4.53
C LYS A 207 21.80 -33.95 5.28
N GLU A 208 21.68 -35.28 5.25
CA GLU A 208 20.65 -36.02 5.99
C GLU A 208 20.86 -35.88 7.51
N PHE A 209 22.10 -36.04 7.98
CA PHE A 209 22.46 -35.85 9.38
C PHE A 209 22.07 -34.44 9.87
N SER A 210 22.46 -33.39 9.13
CA SER A 210 22.15 -32.00 9.51
C SER A 210 20.65 -31.72 9.53
N THR A 211 19.89 -32.33 8.62
CA THR A 211 18.43 -32.21 8.59
C THR A 211 17.81 -32.84 9.84
N LEU A 212 18.21 -34.07 10.19
CA LEU A 212 17.73 -34.76 11.39
C LEU A 212 18.14 -34.03 12.69
N MET A 213 19.31 -33.39 12.71
CA MET A 213 19.77 -32.60 13.86
C MET A 213 18.86 -31.39 14.12
N LEU A 214 18.32 -30.76 13.08
CA LEU A 214 17.40 -29.61 13.20
C LEU A 214 16.00 -30.03 13.64
N GLU A 215 15.60 -31.29 13.40
CA GLU A 215 14.28 -31.83 13.75
C GLU A 215 14.16 -32.26 15.22
N ILE A 216 15.27 -32.33 15.98
CA ILE A 216 15.28 -32.70 17.40
C ILE A 216 15.44 -31.42 18.24
N PRO A 217 14.36 -30.86 18.81
CA PRO A 217 14.47 -29.80 19.81
C PRO A 217 15.16 -30.37 21.06
N ASN A 218 16.37 -29.88 21.35
CA ASN A 218 17.32 -30.32 22.40
C ASN A 218 18.11 -31.63 22.14
N MET A 219 19.41 -31.45 21.81
CA MET A 219 20.45 -32.49 21.68
C MET A 219 21.07 -32.94 23.01
N VAL A 220 20.80 -32.22 24.10
CA VAL A 220 21.51 -32.37 25.37
C VAL A 220 20.51 -32.85 26.41
N GLU A 221 20.40 -34.16 26.57
CA GLU A 221 20.12 -34.87 27.83
C GLU A 221 19.74 -36.32 27.48
N ASP A 222 20.73 -37.19 27.73
CA ASP A 222 20.62 -38.53 28.32
C ASP A 222 21.92 -39.27 27.95
N ALA A 223 23.00 -38.88 28.64
CA ALA A 223 24.25 -39.63 28.70
C ALA A 223 24.28 -40.43 30.00
#